data_AF-A0A5R8Q8R6-F1
#
_entry.id   AF-A0A5R8Q8R6-F1
#
_cell.length_a   1.000
_cell.length_b   1.000
_cell.length_c   1.000
_cell.angle_alpha   90.00
_cell.angle_beta   90.00
_cell.angle_gamma   90.00
#
_symmetry.space_group_name_H-M   'P 1'
#
loop_
_entity.id
_entity.type
_entity.pdbx_description
1 polymer ?
#
loop_
_entity_poly.entity_id
_entity_poly.type
_entity_poly.pdbx_seq_one_letter_code
_entity_poly.pdbx_strand_id
1 'polypeptide(L)'
;MGVAVAILVQGDCCERLLPRRRLAALCSRADFELRREIIGEAKMFIRALFTAALLMSPARAASPQSEGFKRLTGPQIQRAFSGKQFSDGIHFSYRFAAGGTMQSTRMGKTTTDKWAVAKDKLCMTDSFGENCYTVWAKGSEVKFAIDGSDFSLEGFLK
;
A
#
# COMPACT_ATOMS: atom_id res chain seq x y z
N MET A 1 -29.92 -12.22 24.58
CA MET A 1 -29.30 -11.56 25.76
C MET A 1 -29.38 -10.07 25.49
N GLY A 2 -30.49 -9.38 25.82
CA GLY A 2 -30.78 -8.82 27.15
C GLY A 2 -29.89 -7.59 27.37
N VAL A 3 -30.36 -6.35 27.55
CA VAL A 3 -31.59 -5.86 28.20
C VAL A 3 -31.93 -4.46 27.67
N ALA A 4 -33.20 -4.19 27.42
CA ALA A 4 -33.77 -2.85 27.36
C ALA A 4 -34.14 -2.39 28.77
N VAL A 5 -33.78 -1.17 29.16
CA VAL A 5 -34.49 -0.43 30.22
C VAL A 5 -34.70 0.99 29.71
N ALA A 6 -35.96 1.31 29.43
CA ALA A 6 -36.44 2.66 29.31
C ALA A 6 -36.74 3.21 30.72
N ILE A 7 -36.34 4.45 30.99
CA ILE A 7 -36.99 5.29 32.01
C ILE A 7 -37.27 6.64 31.35
N LEU A 8 -38.54 6.80 30.96
CA LEU A 8 -39.20 8.10 30.87
C LEU A 8 -39.60 8.50 32.29
N VAL A 9 -39.25 9.71 32.74
CA VAL A 9 -40.10 10.48 33.66
C VAL A 9 -40.00 11.96 33.30
N GLN A 10 -41.13 12.46 32.81
CA GLN A 10 -41.53 13.87 32.66
C GLN A 10 -41.24 14.71 33.91
N GLY A 11 -41.02 16.01 33.72
CA GLY A 11 -41.02 16.95 34.83
C GLY A 11 -40.90 18.41 34.46
N ASP A 12 -41.77 18.90 33.57
CA ASP A 12 -42.20 20.30 33.64
C ASP A 12 -42.76 20.54 35.04
N CYS A 13 -42.01 21.23 35.90
CA CYS A 13 -42.54 21.74 37.16
C CYS A 13 -41.70 22.94 37.63
N CYS A 14 -41.81 24.06 36.92
CA CYS A 14 -41.59 25.35 37.56
C CYS A 14 -42.35 26.49 36.87
N GLU A 15 -43.66 26.30 36.67
CA GLU A 15 -44.55 27.44 36.43
C GLU A 15 -45.63 27.53 37.51
N ARG A 16 -45.63 28.69 38.17
CA ARG A 16 -46.63 29.24 39.11
C ARG A 16 -46.55 28.75 40.55
N LEU A 17 -45.89 29.57 41.38
CA LEU A 17 -46.59 30.51 42.29
C LEU A 17 -45.57 31.45 42.98
N LEU A 18 -45.79 32.77 42.84
CA LEU A 18 -45.22 33.88 43.65
C LEU A 18 -43.71 34.23 43.44
N PRO A 19 -43.22 35.40 43.92
CA PRO A 19 -43.11 36.59 43.10
C PRO A 19 -41.67 36.95 42.69
N ARG A 20 -41.58 37.50 41.48
CA ARG A 20 -40.70 38.56 40.99
C ARG A 20 -39.62 39.07 41.99
N ARG A 21 -38.35 38.91 41.58
CA ARG A 21 -37.19 39.82 41.78
C ARG A 21 -36.06 39.46 42.76
N ARG A 22 -35.87 38.24 43.26
CA ARG A 22 -34.68 37.96 44.11
C ARG A 22 -33.94 36.62 43.94
N LEU A 23 -34.08 35.90 42.83
CA LEU A 23 -33.39 34.61 42.65
C LEU A 23 -32.51 34.47 41.40
N ALA A 24 -32.29 35.54 40.63
CA ALA A 24 -31.36 35.46 39.49
C ALA A 24 -29.86 35.43 39.91
N ALA A 25 -29.53 35.88 41.13
CA ALA A 25 -28.13 36.11 41.50
C ALA A 25 -27.41 34.92 42.15
N LEU A 26 -28.15 33.94 42.71
CA LEU A 26 -27.54 32.83 43.44
C LEU A 26 -27.33 31.57 42.59
N CYS A 27 -28.11 31.38 41.52
CA CYS A 27 -27.87 30.28 40.57
C CYS A 27 -26.60 30.50 39.73
N SER A 28 -26.17 31.76 39.56
CA SER A 28 -25.02 32.10 38.69
C SER A 28 -23.63 31.90 39.30
N ARG A 29 -23.49 31.72 40.62
CA ARG A 29 -22.16 31.60 41.26
C ARG A 29 -21.67 30.16 41.41
N ALA A 30 -22.55 29.18 41.53
CA ALA A 30 -22.14 27.77 41.63
C ALA A 30 -21.76 27.16 40.28
N ASP A 31 -22.33 27.66 39.17
CA ASP A 31 -22.01 27.21 37.80
C ASP A 31 -20.66 27.71 37.27
N PHE A 32 -20.09 28.79 37.84
CA PHE A 32 -18.87 29.40 37.30
C PHE A 32 -17.58 28.74 37.82
N GLU A 33 -17.53 28.28 39.06
CA GLU A 33 -16.33 27.64 39.63
C GLU A 33 -16.18 26.18 39.16
N LEU A 34 -17.27 25.43 38.98
CA LEU A 34 -17.18 24.05 38.47
C LEU A 34 -16.80 23.98 36.97
N ARG A 35 -16.97 25.08 36.23
CA ARG A 35 -16.52 25.22 34.83
C ARG A 35 -15.03 25.49 34.68
N ARG A 36 -14.33 25.90 35.75
CA ARG A 36 -12.89 26.27 35.67
C ARG A 36 -11.94 25.09 35.73
N GLU A 37 -12.31 23.99 36.38
CA GLU A 37 -11.47 22.78 36.41
C GLU A 37 -11.63 21.89 35.16
N ILE A 38 -12.80 21.83 34.53
CA ILE A 38 -13.05 20.91 33.40
C ILE A 38 -12.45 21.42 32.07
N ILE A 39 -12.26 22.73 31.90
CA ILE A 39 -11.80 23.33 30.63
C ILE A 39 -10.26 23.38 30.52
N GLY A 40 -9.52 23.16 31.62
CA GLY A 40 -8.04 23.14 31.62
C GLY A 40 -7.43 21.89 30.99
N GLU A 41 -7.99 20.72 31.28
CA GLU A 41 -7.47 19.43 30.81
C GLU A 41 -7.90 19.12 29.35
N ALA A 42 -9.11 19.52 28.94
CA ALA A 42 -9.63 19.19 27.62
C ALA A 42 -8.92 19.92 26.45
N LYS A 43 -8.29 21.08 26.70
CA LYS A 43 -7.47 21.77 25.67
C LYS A 43 -6.09 21.14 25.48
N MET A 44 -5.57 20.45 26.50
CA MET A 44 -4.28 19.77 26.43
C MET A 44 -4.39 18.43 25.68
N PHE A 45 -5.47 17.67 25.87
CA PHE A 45 -5.63 16.38 25.19
C PHE A 45 -5.95 16.49 23.69
N ILE A 46 -6.62 17.55 23.24
CA ILE A 46 -6.88 17.75 21.79
C ILE A 46 -5.62 18.23 21.06
N ARG A 47 -4.68 18.92 21.72
CA ARG A 47 -3.39 19.26 21.10
C ARG A 47 -2.42 18.07 21.05
N ALA A 48 -2.44 17.20 22.06
CA ALA A 48 -1.54 16.05 22.12
C ALA A 48 -1.90 14.94 21.10
N LEU A 49 -3.19 14.76 20.77
CA LEU A 49 -3.61 13.74 19.80
C LEU A 49 -3.38 14.16 18.33
N PHE A 50 -3.34 15.47 18.02
CA PHE A 50 -3.01 15.95 16.67
C PHE A 50 -1.49 15.96 16.38
N THR A 51 -0.63 15.94 17.40
CA THR A 51 0.84 15.87 17.21
C THR A 51 1.39 14.44 17.07
N ALA A 52 0.66 13.41 17.52
CA ALA A 52 1.15 12.02 17.47
C ALA A 52 0.89 11.31 16.12
N ALA A 53 0.02 11.84 15.26
CA ALA A 53 -0.31 11.23 13.97
C ALA A 53 0.71 11.54 12.84
N LEU A 54 1.69 12.42 13.08
CA LEU A 54 2.65 12.88 12.06
C LEU A 54 3.89 11.99 11.90
N LEU A 55 4.05 10.93 12.69
CA LEU A 55 5.24 10.07 12.62
C LEU A 55 5.02 8.76 11.84
N MET A 56 3.79 8.44 11.45
CA MET A 56 3.52 7.26 10.62
C MET A 56 3.69 7.63 9.13
N SER A 57 4.92 7.89 8.71
CA SER A 57 5.22 8.02 7.28
C SER A 57 4.95 6.68 6.60
N PRO A 58 4.14 6.60 5.52
CA PRO A 58 4.03 5.37 4.76
C PRO A 58 5.41 5.05 4.21
N ALA A 59 5.93 3.86 4.53
CA ALA A 59 7.15 3.34 3.93
C ALA A 59 6.91 3.30 2.41
N ARG A 60 7.51 4.25 1.69
CA ARG A 60 7.41 4.32 0.24
C ARG A 60 8.30 3.21 -0.30
N ALA A 61 7.70 2.11 -0.74
CA ALA A 61 8.44 1.04 -1.41
C ALA A 61 9.28 1.65 -2.53
N ALA A 62 10.59 1.41 -2.50
CA ALA A 62 11.49 1.94 -3.52
C ALA A 62 11.11 1.32 -4.87
N SER A 63 10.76 2.17 -5.84
CA SER A 63 10.51 1.69 -7.20
C SER A 63 11.84 1.32 -7.85
N PRO A 64 11.94 0.28 -8.71
CA PRO A 64 13.17 -0.01 -9.45
C PRO A 64 13.71 1.21 -10.21
N GLN A 65 12.82 2.12 -10.60
CA GLN A 65 13.18 3.36 -11.27
C GLN A 65 14.09 4.27 -10.44
N SER A 66 13.92 4.34 -9.11
CA SER A 66 14.79 5.15 -8.24
C SER A 66 16.22 4.60 -8.12
N GLU A 67 16.43 3.33 -8.44
CA GLU A 67 17.74 2.68 -8.48
C GLU A 67 18.46 2.86 -9.83
N GLY A 68 17.85 3.63 -10.74
CA GLY A 68 18.36 3.91 -12.08
C GLY A 68 17.92 2.90 -13.14
N PHE A 69 17.02 1.97 -12.81
CA PHE A 69 16.44 1.08 -13.81
C PHE A 69 15.45 1.84 -14.70
N LYS A 70 15.42 1.46 -15.98
CA LYS A 70 14.45 1.98 -16.94
C LYS A 70 13.49 0.87 -17.32
N ARG A 71 12.20 1.17 -17.26
CA ARG A 71 11.15 0.27 -17.78
C ARG A 71 11.31 0.17 -19.28
N LEU A 72 11.35 -1.06 -19.79
CA LEU A 72 11.44 -1.31 -21.22
C LEU A 72 10.04 -1.35 -21.86
N THR A 73 9.95 -0.78 -23.06
CA THR A 73 8.79 -0.91 -23.96
C THR A 73 8.85 -2.23 -24.72
N GLY A 74 7.74 -2.66 -25.31
CA GLY A 74 7.67 -3.90 -26.10
C GLY A 74 8.78 -4.03 -27.15
N PRO A 75 8.97 -3.03 -28.04
CA PRO A 75 10.05 -3.07 -29.01
C PRO A 75 11.46 -3.13 -28.39
N GLN A 76 11.66 -2.50 -27.23
CA GLN A 76 12.93 -2.58 -26.50
C GLN A 76 13.15 -3.97 -25.89
N ILE A 77 12.11 -4.59 -25.33
CA ILE A 77 12.14 -5.97 -24.83
C ILE A 77 12.48 -6.91 -26.00
N GLN A 78 11.74 -6.83 -27.11
CA GLN A 78 11.99 -7.71 -28.25
C GLN A 78 13.45 -7.66 -28.72
N ARG A 79 14.02 -6.45 -28.84
CA ARG A 79 15.43 -6.26 -29.23
C ARG A 79 16.43 -6.71 -28.18
N ALA A 80 16.14 -6.47 -26.90
CA ALA A 80 17.04 -6.83 -25.81
C ALA A 80 17.12 -8.35 -25.63
N PHE A 81 16.00 -9.07 -25.70
CA PHE A 81 15.96 -10.48 -25.36
C PHE A 81 16.19 -11.42 -26.54
N SER A 82 15.86 -11.03 -27.77
CA SER A 82 16.02 -11.93 -28.94
C SER A 82 17.47 -12.40 -29.11
N GLY A 83 17.69 -13.71 -29.01
CA GLY A 83 19.00 -14.35 -29.11
C GLY A 83 19.88 -14.21 -27.86
N LYS A 84 19.33 -13.72 -26.73
CA LYS A 84 20.08 -13.46 -25.50
C LYS A 84 19.74 -14.44 -24.37
N GLN A 85 20.63 -14.50 -23.39
CA GLN A 85 20.45 -15.29 -22.18
C GLN A 85 20.22 -14.38 -20.97
N PHE A 86 19.16 -14.64 -20.20
CA PHE A 86 18.95 -14.05 -18.88
C PHE A 86 19.24 -15.09 -17.80
N SER A 87 20.08 -14.78 -16.83
CA SER A 87 20.46 -15.73 -15.79
C SER A 87 20.98 -15.01 -14.55
N ASP A 88 20.74 -15.59 -13.38
CA ASP A 88 21.40 -15.21 -12.12
C ASP A 88 22.74 -15.95 -11.90
N GLY A 89 23.09 -16.87 -12.81
CA GLY A 89 24.32 -17.65 -12.80
C GLY A 89 24.30 -18.90 -11.93
N ILE A 90 23.25 -19.11 -11.11
CA ILE A 90 23.21 -20.23 -10.15
C ILE A 90 21.88 -20.97 -10.19
N HIS A 91 20.74 -20.28 -10.02
CA HIS A 91 19.45 -20.95 -9.83
C HIS A 91 18.69 -21.18 -11.14
N PHE A 92 18.82 -20.25 -12.09
CA PHE A 92 18.09 -20.34 -13.34
C PHE A 92 18.84 -19.75 -14.54
N SER A 93 18.43 -20.18 -15.72
CA SER A 93 18.84 -19.58 -16.98
C SER A 93 17.73 -19.67 -18.01
N TYR A 94 17.46 -18.58 -18.71
CA TYR A 94 16.52 -18.53 -19.83
C TYR A 94 17.25 -18.05 -21.08
N ARG A 95 17.27 -18.86 -22.14
CA ARG A 95 17.79 -18.48 -23.46
C ARG A 95 16.64 -18.21 -24.41
N PHE A 96 16.48 -16.96 -24.82
CA PHE A 96 15.37 -16.50 -25.65
C PHE A 96 15.76 -16.58 -27.12
N ALA A 97 15.20 -17.53 -27.88
CA ALA A 97 15.40 -17.59 -29.32
C ALA A 97 14.50 -16.59 -30.04
N ALA A 98 14.96 -16.00 -31.16
CA ALA A 98 14.20 -15.01 -31.92
C ALA A 98 12.84 -15.51 -32.46
N GLY A 99 12.66 -16.85 -32.57
CA GLY A 99 11.41 -17.47 -33.02
C GLY A 99 10.32 -17.65 -31.95
N GLY A 100 10.45 -17.02 -30.78
CA GLY A 100 9.46 -17.14 -29.69
C GLY A 100 9.58 -18.43 -28.87
N THR A 101 10.65 -19.20 -29.06
CA THR A 101 10.99 -20.34 -28.20
C THR A 101 12.05 -19.93 -27.18
N MET A 102 12.04 -20.55 -26.01
CA MET A 102 12.95 -20.26 -24.92
C MET A 102 13.43 -21.56 -24.29
N GLN A 103 14.74 -21.71 -24.09
CA GLN A 103 15.24 -22.81 -23.25
C GLN A 103 15.31 -22.34 -21.80
N SER A 104 14.63 -23.05 -20.91
CA SER A 104 14.61 -22.77 -19.48
C SER A 104 15.40 -23.83 -18.75
N THR A 105 16.41 -23.42 -18.00
CA THR A 105 17.15 -24.28 -17.08
C THR A 105 16.84 -23.83 -15.66
N ARG A 106 16.29 -24.72 -14.83
CA ARG A 106 16.05 -24.47 -13.40
C ARG A 106 16.29 -25.76 -12.63
N MET A 107 16.98 -25.68 -11.50
CA MET A 107 17.32 -26.87 -10.68
C MET A 107 18.00 -27.98 -11.50
N GLY A 108 18.85 -27.64 -12.47
CA GLY A 108 19.55 -28.60 -13.33
C GLY A 108 18.71 -29.26 -14.42
N LYS A 109 17.40 -29.00 -14.50
CA LYS A 109 16.53 -29.50 -15.57
C LYS A 109 16.37 -28.44 -16.66
N THR A 110 16.53 -28.84 -17.92
CA THR A 110 16.30 -27.98 -19.08
C THR A 110 15.02 -28.37 -19.82
N THR A 111 14.16 -27.39 -20.09
CA THR A 111 12.92 -27.51 -20.87
C THR A 111 12.92 -26.52 -22.04
N THR A 112 12.11 -26.81 -23.06
CA THR A 112 11.85 -25.85 -24.14
C THR A 112 10.44 -25.30 -23.95
N ASP A 113 10.39 -24.02 -23.64
CA ASP A 113 9.20 -23.24 -23.34
C ASP A 113 9.00 -22.18 -24.42
N LYS A 114 7.96 -21.35 -24.28
CA LYS A 114 7.67 -20.25 -25.22
C LYS A 114 7.85 -18.91 -24.53
N TRP A 115 8.14 -17.90 -25.35
CA TRP A 115 8.10 -16.52 -24.93
C TRP A 115 7.54 -15.63 -26.02
N ALA A 116 6.93 -14.53 -25.61
CA ALA A 116 6.42 -13.51 -26.49
C ALA A 116 6.51 -12.14 -25.83
N VAL A 117 6.40 -11.09 -26.64
CA VAL A 117 6.21 -9.73 -26.14
C VAL A 117 4.77 -9.32 -26.42
N ALA A 118 4.02 -9.01 -25.35
CA ALA A 118 2.65 -8.54 -25.44
C ALA A 118 2.55 -7.14 -24.85
N LYS A 119 2.26 -6.13 -25.68
CA LYS A 119 2.33 -4.71 -25.33
C LYS A 119 3.74 -4.37 -24.83
N ASP A 120 3.89 -3.97 -23.56
CA ASP A 120 5.17 -3.64 -22.92
C ASP A 120 5.56 -4.69 -21.85
N LYS A 121 5.21 -5.96 -22.08
CA LYS A 121 5.48 -7.06 -21.15
C LYS A 121 6.16 -8.21 -21.86
N LEU A 122 7.05 -8.87 -21.12
CA LEU A 122 7.65 -10.14 -21.52
C LEU A 122 6.81 -11.27 -20.95
N CYS A 123 6.17 -12.05 -21.81
CA CYS A 123 5.37 -13.21 -21.42
C CYS A 123 6.17 -14.49 -21.64
N MET A 124 6.24 -15.33 -20.62
CA MET A 124 6.90 -16.63 -20.64
C MET A 124 5.85 -17.71 -20.36
N THR A 125 5.75 -18.69 -21.25
CA THR A 125 4.77 -19.78 -21.16
C THR A 125 5.51 -21.09 -20.95
N ASP A 126 5.33 -21.71 -19.78
CA ASP A 126 5.87 -23.01 -19.42
C ASP A 126 4.74 -24.03 -19.13
N SER A 127 5.08 -25.19 -18.57
CA SER A 127 4.10 -26.23 -18.23
C SER A 127 3.10 -25.84 -17.13
N PHE A 128 3.39 -24.80 -16.34
CA PHE A 128 2.54 -24.31 -15.26
C PHE A 128 1.64 -23.16 -15.70
N GLY A 129 1.91 -22.55 -16.85
CA GLY A 129 1.07 -21.51 -17.45
C GLY A 129 1.88 -20.37 -18.06
N GLU A 130 1.20 -19.26 -18.32
CA GLU A 130 1.81 -18.04 -18.84
C GLU A 130 1.95 -16.99 -17.75
N ASN A 131 3.16 -16.44 -17.60
CA ASN A 131 3.44 -15.31 -16.72
C ASN A 131 3.99 -14.14 -17.53
N CYS A 132 3.41 -12.96 -17.35
CA CYS A 132 3.81 -11.74 -18.05
C CYS A 132 4.44 -10.72 -17.09
N TYR A 133 5.69 -10.36 -17.39
CA TYR A 133 6.53 -9.52 -16.55
C TYR A 133 6.67 -8.11 -17.13
N THR A 134 6.62 -7.11 -16.25
CA THR A 134 7.17 -5.79 -16.52
C THR A 134 8.69 -5.87 -16.41
N VAL A 135 9.39 -5.41 -17.46
CA VAL A 135 10.85 -5.52 -17.53
C VAL A 135 11.51 -4.19 -17.21
N TRP A 136 12.44 -4.21 -16.26
CA TRP A 136 13.27 -3.09 -15.87
C TRP A 136 14.73 -3.43 -16.18
N ALA A 137 15.47 -2.50 -16.79
CA ALA A 137 16.87 -2.74 -17.16
C ALA A 137 17.79 -1.57 -16.79
N LYS A 138 19.04 -1.91 -16.43
CA LYS A 138 20.15 -0.99 -16.16
C LYS A 138 21.45 -1.63 -16.62
N GLY A 139 21.92 -1.26 -17.82
CA GLY A 139 23.06 -1.94 -18.44
C GLY A 139 22.71 -3.40 -18.77
N SER A 140 23.45 -4.35 -18.21
CA SER A 140 23.15 -5.79 -18.31
C SER A 140 22.25 -6.32 -17.19
N GLU A 141 22.04 -5.55 -16.12
CA GLU A 141 21.13 -5.93 -15.03
C GLU A 141 19.68 -5.79 -15.49
N VAL A 142 18.88 -6.81 -15.19
CA VAL A 142 17.47 -6.89 -15.55
C VAL A 142 16.67 -7.38 -14.35
N LYS A 143 15.52 -6.73 -14.11
CA LYS A 143 14.51 -7.16 -13.14
C LYS A 143 13.19 -7.42 -13.85
N PHE A 144 12.60 -8.59 -13.61
CA PHE A 144 11.24 -8.93 -13.99
C PHE A 144 10.33 -8.73 -12.79
N ALA A 145 9.29 -7.91 -12.94
CA ALA A 145 8.30 -7.67 -11.90
C ALA A 145 6.92 -8.11 -12.38
N ILE A 146 6.13 -8.70 -11.49
CA ILE A 146 4.71 -8.98 -11.73
C ILE A 146 3.90 -7.80 -11.17
N ASP A 147 2.99 -7.25 -11.97
CA ASP A 147 2.18 -6.11 -11.52
C ASP A 147 1.31 -6.52 -10.32
N GLY A 148 1.32 -5.69 -9.28
CA GLY A 148 0.56 -5.95 -8.05
C GLY A 148 1.20 -7.00 -7.13
N SER A 149 2.44 -7.42 -7.39
CA SER A 149 3.22 -8.29 -6.53
C SER A 149 4.57 -7.67 -6.17
N ASP A 150 5.04 -7.92 -4.95
CA ASP A 150 6.40 -7.57 -4.53
C ASP A 150 7.45 -8.59 -5.02
N PHE A 151 7.00 -9.68 -5.67
CA PHE A 151 7.90 -10.66 -6.26
C PHE A 151 8.59 -10.08 -7.49
N SER A 152 9.93 -10.11 -7.48
CA SER A 152 10.75 -9.80 -8.64
C SER A 152 11.82 -10.86 -8.87
N LEU A 153 12.09 -11.12 -10.15
CA LEU A 153 13.17 -12.01 -10.58
C LEU A 153 14.30 -11.16 -11.15
N GLU A 154 15.47 -11.21 -10.52
CA GLU A 154 16.62 -10.41 -10.90
C GLU A 154 17.70 -11.28 -11.56
N GLY A 155 18.43 -10.71 -12.50
CA GLY A 155 19.52 -11.40 -13.18
C GLY A 155 20.22 -10.52 -14.21
N PHE A 156 21.07 -11.15 -15.00
CA PHE A 156 21.89 -10.48 -16.00
C PHE A 156 21.60 -10.98 -17.40
N LEU A 157 21.56 -10.05 -18.35
CA LEU A 157 21.41 -10.31 -19.77
C LEU A 157 22.80 -10.43 -20.42
N LYS A 158 23.04 -11.54 -21.13
CA LYS A 158 24.30 -11.89 -21.81
C LYS A 158 24.02 -12.22 -23.28
#